data_AF-A0A530ACG8-F1
#
_entry.id   AF-A0A530ACG8-F1
#
_cell.length_a   1.000
_cell.length_b   1.000
_cell.length_c   1.000
_cell.angle_alpha   90.00
_cell.angle_beta   90.00
_cell.angle_gamma   90.00
#
_symmetry.space_group_name_H-M   'P 1'
#
loop_
_entity.id
_entity.type
_entity.pdbx_description
1 polymer ?
#
loop_
_entity_poly.entity_id
_entity_poly.type
_entity_poly.pdbx_seq_one_letter_code
_entity_poly.pdbx_strand_id
1 'polypeptide(L)' 'EEIDAKGKVVAPGFIDVHTHDDGALLAPRGMDPKISQGVTTVIAGNCGVSLAPLLLDKTPPPPFTLVGGRE' A
#
# COMPACT_ATOMS: atom_id res chain seq x y z
N GLU A 1 17.05 -18.29 15.64
CA GLU A 1 18.18 -17.78 14.84
C GLU A 1 18.69 -16.49 15.48
N GLU A 2 19.98 -16.21 15.39
CA GLU A 2 20.59 -14.95 15.84
C GLU A 2 21.18 -14.23 14.62
N ILE A 3 20.94 -12.91 14.48
CA ILE A 3 21.37 -12.10 13.33
C ILE A 3 22.21 -10.91 13.85
N ASP A 4 23.44 -10.75 13.34
CA ASP A 4 24.32 -9.62 13.69
C ASP A 4 23.95 -8.35 12.91
N ALA A 5 23.58 -7.29 13.65
CA ALA A 5 23.23 -5.97 13.11
C ALA A 5 24.25 -4.88 13.48
N LYS A 6 25.49 -5.24 13.85
CA LYS A 6 26.52 -4.28 14.28
C LYS A 6 26.76 -3.19 13.24
N GLY A 7 26.76 -1.93 13.70
CA GLY A 7 26.96 -0.76 12.84
C GLY A 7 25.76 -0.40 11.96
N LYS A 8 24.59 -1.02 12.19
CA LYS A 8 23.30 -0.68 11.57
C LYS A 8 22.35 -0.08 12.61
N VAL A 9 21.25 0.51 12.14
CA VAL A 9 20.15 0.96 12.99
C VAL A 9 19.07 -0.10 13.00
N VAL A 10 18.64 -0.49 14.20
CA VAL A 10 17.43 -1.27 14.41
C VAL A 10 16.36 -0.32 14.93
N ALA A 11 15.25 -0.23 14.21
CA ALA A 11 14.12 0.63 14.53
C ALA A 11 12.82 -0.15 14.36
N PRO A 12 11.70 0.33 14.94
CA PRO A 12 10.39 -0.10 14.51
C PRO A 12 10.23 0.14 13.00
N GLY A 13 9.45 -0.71 12.34
CA GLY A 13 9.13 -0.49 10.94
C GLY A 13 8.35 0.80 10.73
N PHE A 14 8.52 1.43 9.58
CA PHE A 14 7.84 2.68 9.28
C PHE A 14 6.35 2.47 9.05
N ILE A 15 5.56 3.50 9.37
CA ILE A 15 4.12 3.56 9.13
C ILE A 15 3.91 4.61 8.04
N ASP A 16 3.46 4.17 6.87
CA ASP A 16 3.08 5.07 5.78
C ASP A 16 1.63 5.52 6.02
N VAL A 17 1.48 6.74 6.53
CA VAL A 17 0.21 7.27 7.01
C VAL A 17 -0.72 7.76 5.90
N HIS A 18 -0.26 7.79 4.66
CA HIS A 18 -1.02 8.36 3.56
C HIS A 18 -0.76 7.63 2.24
N THR A 19 -1.58 6.61 2.00
CA THR A 19 -1.44 5.75 0.80
C THR A 19 -2.73 5.61 0.02
N HIS A 20 -2.57 5.16 -1.21
CA HIS A 20 -3.62 4.65 -2.08
C HIS A 20 -3.31 3.19 -2.47
N ASP A 21 -2.81 2.40 -1.51
CA ASP A 21 -2.41 1.01 -1.74
C ASP A 21 -3.57 0.01 -1.62
N ASP A 22 -4.82 0.51 -1.49
CA ASP A 22 -6.01 -0.31 -1.25
C ASP A 22 -6.13 -1.51 -2.21
N GLY A 23 -5.95 -1.27 -3.51
CA GLY A 23 -5.96 -2.31 -4.55
C GLY A 23 -4.64 -3.08 -4.64
N ALA A 24 -3.52 -2.40 -4.43
CA ALA A 24 -2.19 -3.00 -4.50
C ALA A 24 -1.98 -4.09 -3.45
N LEU A 25 -2.55 -3.92 -2.25
CA LEU A 25 -2.53 -4.92 -1.17
C LEU A 25 -3.16 -6.26 -1.55
N LEU A 26 -4.11 -6.26 -2.50
CA LEU A 26 -4.80 -7.46 -2.96
C LEU A 26 -4.22 -8.01 -4.28
N ALA A 27 -3.30 -7.27 -4.90
CA ALA A 27 -2.67 -7.69 -6.14
C ALA A 27 -1.64 -8.81 -5.89
N PRO A 28 -1.44 -9.74 -6.85
CA PRO A 28 -0.53 -10.88 -6.68
C PRO A 28 0.96 -10.50 -6.61
N ARG A 29 1.31 -9.23 -6.84
CA ARG A 29 2.71 -8.76 -6.94
C ARG A 29 3.35 -8.37 -5.60
N GLY A 30 2.63 -8.47 -4.49
CA GLY A 30 3.14 -8.10 -3.17
C GLY A 30 3.32 -6.59 -2.99
N MET A 31 4.02 -6.18 -1.92
CA MET A 31 4.17 -4.78 -1.48
C MET A 31 5.62 -4.27 -1.56
N ASP A 32 6.37 -4.72 -2.57
CA ASP A 32 7.79 -4.37 -2.81
C ASP A 32 8.09 -2.87 -2.72
N PRO A 33 7.26 -1.95 -3.28
CA PRO A 33 7.49 -0.52 -3.15
C PRO A 33 7.53 -0.03 -1.69
N LYS A 34 6.83 -0.70 -0.78
CA LYS A 34 6.72 -0.33 0.64
C LYS A 34 7.80 -1.01 1.48
N ILE A 35 7.92 -2.33 1.35
CA ILE A 35 8.87 -3.10 2.16
C ILE A 35 10.33 -2.73 1.87
N SER A 36 10.66 -2.36 0.62
CA SER A 36 12.02 -1.91 0.23
C SER A 36 12.44 -0.60 0.91
N GLN A 37 11.47 0.17 1.43
CA GLN A 37 11.70 1.42 2.16
C GLN A 37 11.68 1.24 3.68
N GLY A 38 11.42 0.02 4.18
CA GLY A 38 11.24 -0.25 5.61
C GLY A 38 9.83 0.02 6.13
N VAL A 39 8.85 0.26 5.25
CA VAL A 39 7.44 0.38 5.63
C VAL A 39 6.90 -1.00 6.02
N THR A 40 6.23 -1.06 7.17
CA THR A 40 5.62 -2.28 7.71
C THR A 40 4.12 -2.17 7.90
N THR A 41 3.59 -0.94 7.92
CA THR A 41 2.15 -0.67 8.00
C THR A 41 1.80 0.45 7.04
N VAL A 42 0.66 0.33 6.35
CA VAL A 42 0.08 1.39 5.52
C VAL A 42 -1.31 1.77 6.04
N ILE A 43 -1.64 3.06 5.95
CA ILE A 43 -3.01 3.56 6.11
C ILE A 43 -3.55 3.85 4.70
N ALA A 44 -4.57 3.10 4.29
CA ALA A 44 -5.21 3.16 2.97
C ALA A 44 -6.52 3.98 3.00
N GLY A 45 -7.17 4.18 1.85
CA GLY A 45 -8.46 4.86 1.77
C GLY A 45 -8.39 6.39 1.91
N ASN A 46 -7.27 7.00 1.49
CA ASN A 46 -7.05 8.43 1.64
C ASN A 46 -7.76 9.27 0.56
N CYS A 47 -7.83 10.59 0.77
CA CYS A 47 -8.34 11.59 -0.19
C CYS A 47 -9.78 11.33 -0.70
N GLY A 48 -10.61 10.63 0.08
CA GLY A 48 -11.98 10.27 -0.34
C GLY A 48 -12.04 9.15 -1.39
N VAL A 49 -10.93 8.43 -1.59
CA VAL A 49 -10.78 7.33 -2.53
C VAL A 49 -10.44 6.07 -1.75
N SER A 50 -11.37 5.11 -1.73
CA SER A 50 -11.17 3.78 -1.11
C SER A 50 -11.63 2.66 -2.04
N LEU A 51 -11.02 1.47 -1.89
CA LEU A 51 -11.40 0.29 -2.68
C LEU A 51 -12.82 -0.21 -2.37
N ALA A 52 -13.38 0.11 -1.21
CA ALA A 52 -14.73 -0.31 -0.85
C ALA A 52 -15.54 0.86 -0.28
N PRO A 53 -16.86 0.93 -0.58
CA PRO A 53 -17.58 0.09 -1.55
C PRO A 53 -17.30 0.53 -2.98
N LEU A 54 -16.83 -0.38 -3.84
CA LEU A 54 -16.56 -0.08 -5.25
C LEU A 54 -17.59 -0.77 -6.15
N LEU A 55 -18.55 0.02 -6.62
CA LEU A 55 -19.52 -0.39 -7.64
C LEU A 55 -19.10 0.26 -8.96
N LEU A 56 -18.20 -0.40 -9.69
CA LEU A 56 -17.78 0.07 -11.01
C LEU A 56 -18.61 -0.61 -12.09
N ASP A 57 -19.46 0.17 -12.73
CA ASP A 57 -20.13 -0.17 -13.99
C ASP A 57 -19.25 0.16 -15.21
N LYS A 58 -18.32 1.10 -15.07
CA LYS A 58 -17.37 1.58 -16.08
C LYS A 58 -16.01 1.92 -15.46
N THR A 59 -14.99 2.13 -16.28
CA THR A 59 -13.70 2.66 -15.83
C THR A 59 -13.92 4.00 -15.12
N PRO A 60 -13.46 4.15 -13.87
CA PRO A 60 -13.75 5.36 -13.12
C PRO A 60 -12.84 6.53 -13.55
N PRO A 61 -13.29 7.78 -13.38
CA PRO A 61 -12.46 8.94 -13.69
C PRO A 61 -11.30 9.07 -12.68
N PRO A 62 -10.18 9.71 -13.04
CA PRO A 62 -9.17 10.08 -12.06
C PRO A 62 -9.77 10.93 -10.92
N PRO A 63 -9.36 10.74 -9.66
CA PRO A 63 -8.27 9.87 -9.18
C PRO A 63 -8.70 8.44 -8.82
N PHE A 64 -9.95 8.05 -9.05
CA PHE A 64 -10.46 6.72 -8.68
C PHE A 64 -9.82 5.57 -9.47
N THR A 65 -9.04 5.86 -10.51
CA THR A 65 -8.17 4.87 -11.16
C THR A 65 -7.14 4.26 -10.20
N LEU A 66 -6.82 4.93 -9.08
CA LEU A 66 -5.84 4.46 -8.08
C LEU A 66 -6.31 3.22 -7.31
N VAL A 67 -7.62 3.01 -7.16
CA VAL A 67 -8.18 1.83 -6.48
C VAL A 67 -8.32 0.61 -7.41
N GLY A 68 -7.85 0.72 -8.66
CA GLY A 68 -7.88 -0.35 -9.64
C GLY A 68 -9.12 -0.35 -10.53
N GLY A 69 -9.06 -1.12 -11.62
CA GLY A 69 -10.14 -1.37 -12.56
C GLY A 69 -10.20 -2.86 -12.92
N ARG A 70 -11.30 -3.32 -13.54
CA ARG A 70 -11.37 -4.66 -14.14
C ARG A 70 -10.40 -4.73 -15.31
N GLU A 71 -9.24 -5.34 -15.10
CA GLU A 71 -8.44 -5.98 -16.16
C GLU A 71 -8.55 -7.50 -16.03
#